data_AF-A0A7W2ESG2-F1
#
_entry.id   AF-A0A7W2ESG2-F1
#
_cell.length_a   1.000
_cell.length_b   1.000
_cell.length_c   1.000
_cell.angle_alpha   90.00
_cell.angle_beta   90.00
_cell.angle_gamma   90.00
#
_symmetry.space_group_name_H-M   'P 1'
#
loop_
_entity.id
_entity.type
_entity.pdbx_description
1 polymer ?
#
loop_
_entity_poly.entity_id
_entity_poly.type
_entity_poly.pdbx_seq_one_letter_code
_entity_poly.pdbx_strand_id
1 'polypeptide(L)'
;MKFPHIALLSTLTWASAAALAASDTGVGLAQAAAPLTAPAATRNAAKPDGAALPPPSSAAQKLYASAKNDILQVRSLLRSGHTQSSVGSGFLIGTGNLVVTNYHVVSQFALDPATYVGEWVDTSGQRGNVELLAVDVLHDLAVLRVNRNGTGFFKLPDHLATLSQGQYLYSLGNPLDLGFAISEGAYNGVIARSFYDQLMFTGPINAGMSGGPSVTGDGAVAGVNVSKRLDGELVSFLVPARYAQELLRQVAQQKQAPKDFTAIVAAQLLAHQRAMVDSLLATPLALKNMGPYRVPVRESEQMRCWGRSTVKADKPFTVDNANCAMESAIFVSGSLQTGQISIRHQYLRSTGLGALRFSQLASDSFKNEHFGSTRDSRLSGPSCTEQFVKNGTLPMRAVLCVRSYRKFDGLYDFALLTSSTDQPLMNLQSRLDARGVSYDNGLRVTRAFLEALGNGGRP
;
A
#
# COMPACT_ATOMS: atom_id res chain seq x y z
N MET A 1 -69.01 15.87 -27.35
CA MET A 1 -69.40 14.49 -27.00
C MET A 1 -68.13 13.76 -26.57
N LYS A 2 -67.84 13.69 -25.26
CA LYS A 2 -68.11 12.56 -24.31
C LYS A 2 -67.31 11.29 -24.70
N PHE A 3 -66.12 11.06 -24.11
CA PHE A 3 -65.78 10.26 -22.90
C PHE A 3 -65.33 8.82 -23.27
N PRO A 4 -64.58 8.06 -22.42
CA PRO A 4 -63.75 8.41 -21.27
C PRO A 4 -62.40 7.63 -21.14
N HIS A 5 -61.64 8.08 -20.13
CA HIS A 5 -60.62 7.45 -19.27
C HIS A 5 -60.58 5.91 -19.14
N ILE A 6 -59.39 5.38 -18.80
CA ILE A 6 -59.14 4.58 -17.58
C ILE A 6 -57.63 4.58 -17.25
N ALA A 7 -57.31 4.96 -16.02
CA ALA A 7 -56.04 4.72 -15.34
C ALA A 7 -56.24 3.54 -14.38
N LEU A 8 -55.26 2.64 -14.27
CA LEU A 8 -55.24 1.59 -13.24
C LEU A 8 -53.95 1.72 -12.41
N LEU A 9 -54.12 2.17 -11.17
CA LEU A 9 -53.29 1.76 -10.04
C LEU A 9 -53.76 0.39 -9.58
N SER A 10 -52.84 -0.52 -9.26
CA SER A 10 -53.11 -1.60 -8.31
C SER A 10 -51.85 -2.05 -7.58
N THR A 11 -52.05 -2.25 -6.29
CA THR A 11 -51.15 -2.53 -5.17
C THR A 11 -51.07 -4.03 -4.86
N LEU A 12 -50.21 -4.38 -3.88
CA LEU A 12 -50.11 -5.66 -3.14
C LEU A 12 -49.39 -6.80 -3.91
N THR A 13 -48.57 -7.68 -3.34
CA THR A 13 -48.28 -8.08 -1.96
C THR A 13 -47.02 -8.96 -1.99
N TRP A 14 -46.14 -8.85 -0.99
CA TRP A 14 -45.14 -9.88 -0.72
C TRP A 14 -45.71 -10.88 0.28
N ALA A 15 -45.72 -12.16 -0.11
CA ALA A 15 -46.18 -13.27 0.71
C ALA A 15 -45.06 -13.76 1.63
N SER A 16 -45.37 -13.84 2.92
CA SER A 16 -44.57 -14.51 3.95
C SER A 16 -44.91 -15.99 4.02
N ALA A 17 -43.92 -16.85 4.31
CA ALA A 17 -44.15 -18.24 4.72
C ALA A 17 -43.40 -18.57 6.02
N ALA A 18 -44.21 -18.97 7.02
CA ALA A 18 -44.02 -19.83 8.20
C ALA A 18 -42.60 -20.13 8.72
N ALA A 19 -42.23 -19.81 9.97
CA ALA A 19 -42.70 -20.29 11.29
C ALA A 19 -42.06 -21.61 11.77
N LEU A 20 -41.33 -21.52 12.89
CA LEU A 20 -41.15 -22.59 13.87
C LEU A 20 -41.12 -21.94 15.26
N ALA A 21 -42.06 -22.39 16.09
CA ALA A 21 -42.33 -21.93 17.44
C ALA A 21 -41.56 -22.75 18.47
N ALA A 22 -41.17 -22.12 19.58
CA ALA A 22 -41.07 -22.77 20.87
C ALA A 22 -41.60 -21.81 21.95
N SER A 23 -42.56 -22.33 22.69
CA SER A 23 -43.42 -21.79 23.73
C SER A 23 -42.73 -21.08 24.90
N ASP A 24 -43.25 -19.90 25.24
CA ASP A 24 -43.09 -19.22 26.52
C ASP A 24 -44.40 -19.35 27.32
N THR A 25 -44.31 -19.73 28.59
CA THR A 25 -45.43 -19.75 29.54
C THR A 25 -45.13 -18.85 30.73
N GLY A 26 -46.07 -17.96 31.04
CA GLY A 26 -46.43 -17.65 32.43
C GLY A 26 -45.98 -16.30 32.97
N VAL A 27 -46.89 -15.33 32.85
CA VAL A 27 -46.90 -14.03 33.53
C VAL A 27 -47.12 -14.20 35.05
N GLY A 28 -46.49 -13.37 35.88
CA GLY A 28 -46.86 -13.25 37.29
C GLY A 28 -46.10 -12.21 38.14
N LEU A 29 -46.71 -11.02 38.25
CA LEU A 29 -46.65 -10.05 39.38
C LEU A 29 -45.44 -9.11 39.51
N ALA A 30 -45.68 -7.85 39.11
CA ALA A 30 -44.89 -6.68 39.44
C ALA A 30 -45.20 -6.18 40.87
N GLN A 31 -44.16 -5.97 41.67
CA GLN A 31 -44.20 -5.15 42.90
C GLN A 31 -43.33 -3.91 42.70
N ALA A 32 -43.91 -2.76 43.01
CA ALA A 32 -43.28 -1.46 42.93
C ALA A 32 -42.18 -1.32 44.00
N ALA A 33 -40.97 -0.95 43.58
CA ALA A 33 -39.90 -0.51 44.46
C ALA A 33 -39.62 0.99 44.25
N ALA A 34 -39.53 1.73 45.36
CA ALA A 34 -39.39 3.18 45.43
C ALA A 34 -38.08 3.71 44.81
N PRO A 35 -38.01 5.00 44.42
CA PRO A 35 -36.82 5.58 43.81
C PRO A 35 -35.73 5.81 44.86
N LEU A 36 -34.57 5.17 44.69
CA LEU A 36 -33.35 5.50 45.40
C LEU A 36 -32.76 6.78 44.81
N THR A 37 -32.82 7.86 45.60
CA THR A 37 -32.13 9.12 45.35
C THR A 37 -30.62 8.91 45.42
N ALA A 38 -29.93 9.08 44.29
CA ALA A 38 -28.47 9.14 44.26
C ALA A 38 -28.01 10.47 44.89
N PRO A 39 -27.02 10.47 45.80
CA PRO A 39 -26.48 11.71 46.33
C PRO A 39 -25.72 12.45 45.22
N ALA A 40 -26.01 13.74 45.09
CA ALA A 40 -25.31 14.65 44.18
C ALA A 40 -23.83 14.74 44.58
N ALA A 41 -22.96 14.09 43.81
CA ALA A 41 -21.52 14.31 43.91
C ALA A 41 -21.21 15.71 43.36
N THR A 42 -20.91 16.63 44.27
CA THR A 42 -20.36 17.95 43.97
C THR A 42 -19.05 17.79 43.19
N ARG A 43 -19.08 18.12 41.89
CA ARG A 43 -17.87 18.28 41.07
C ARG A 43 -17.17 19.58 41.47
N ASN A 44 -16.43 19.55 42.57
CA ASN A 44 -15.35 20.50 42.78
C ASN A 44 -14.18 20.06 41.89
N ALA A 45 -14.18 20.51 40.63
CA ALA A 45 -12.99 20.48 39.79
C ALA A 45 -12.02 21.54 40.31
N ALA A 46 -11.30 21.22 41.38
CA ALA A 46 -10.11 21.96 41.78
C ALA A 46 -9.09 21.87 40.63
N LYS A 47 -8.72 23.03 40.11
CA LYS A 47 -7.61 23.21 39.17
C LYS A 47 -6.35 22.67 39.86
N PRO A 48 -5.62 21.69 39.31
CA PRO A 48 -4.34 21.32 39.90
C PRO A 48 -3.41 22.52 39.72
N ASP A 49 -2.96 23.06 40.85
CA ASP A 49 -1.91 24.07 40.92
C ASP A 49 -0.68 23.61 40.13
N GLY A 50 0.02 24.57 39.53
CA GLY A 50 1.20 24.37 38.69
C GLY A 50 2.42 23.82 39.43
N ALA A 51 2.28 22.66 40.07
CA ALA A 51 3.39 21.86 40.54
C ALA A 51 4.17 21.38 39.31
N ALA A 52 5.44 21.80 39.21
CA ALA A 52 6.35 21.30 38.19
C ALA A 52 6.37 19.77 38.28
N LEU A 53 6.09 19.10 37.16
CA LEU A 53 6.11 17.65 37.09
C LEU A 53 7.49 17.16 37.51
N PRO A 54 7.59 16.04 38.25
CA PRO A 54 8.89 15.45 38.59
C PRO A 54 9.71 15.20 37.32
N PRO A 55 11.05 15.32 37.41
CA PRO A 55 11.91 15.14 36.26
C PRO A 55 11.68 13.77 35.61
N PRO A 56 11.78 13.69 34.27
CA PRO A 56 11.38 12.49 33.55
C PRO A 56 12.14 11.23 34.01
N SER A 57 11.42 10.18 34.41
CA SER A 57 12.02 8.99 35.03
C SER A 57 12.43 7.91 34.03
N SER A 58 11.76 7.82 32.88
CA SER A 58 12.08 6.89 31.79
C SER A 58 12.77 7.58 30.61
N ALA A 59 13.50 6.80 29.79
CA ALA A 59 14.08 7.29 28.53
C ALA A 59 12.99 7.91 27.63
N ALA A 60 11.84 7.25 27.51
CA ALA A 60 10.70 7.75 26.76
C ALA A 60 10.24 9.14 27.23
N GLN A 61 10.10 9.35 28.54
CA GLN A 61 9.65 10.64 29.07
C GLN A 61 10.70 11.75 28.83
N LYS A 62 12.00 11.44 28.95
CA LYS A 62 13.10 12.38 28.64
C LYS A 62 13.11 12.77 27.16
N LEU A 63 13.02 11.76 26.29
CA LEU A 63 12.99 11.94 24.83
C LEU A 63 11.77 12.76 24.42
N TYR A 64 10.58 12.41 24.89
CA TYR A 64 9.36 13.15 24.57
C TYR A 64 9.46 14.62 25.00
N ALA A 65 9.90 14.89 26.23
CA ALA A 65 10.03 16.26 26.74
C ALA A 65 11.02 17.11 25.92
N SER A 66 12.11 16.50 25.46
CA SER A 66 13.17 17.17 24.69
C SER A 66 12.81 17.33 23.21
N ALA A 67 12.09 16.37 22.64
CA ALA A 67 11.81 16.28 21.22
C ALA A 67 10.54 17.01 20.78
N LYS A 68 9.54 17.17 21.68
CA LYS A 68 8.18 17.60 21.30
C LYS A 68 8.14 18.89 20.46
N ASN A 69 9.03 19.84 20.70
CA ASN A 69 9.07 21.12 19.99
C ASN A 69 9.60 21.00 18.55
N ASP A 70 10.27 19.90 18.23
CA ASP A 70 10.85 19.63 16.91
C ASP A 70 10.00 18.67 16.09
N ILE A 71 8.90 18.13 16.63
CA ILE A 71 7.97 17.27 15.90
C ILE A 71 6.80 18.11 15.41
N LEU A 72 6.46 17.93 14.14
CA LEU A 72 5.38 18.62 13.48
C LEU A 72 4.39 17.59 12.94
N GLN A 73 3.12 17.98 12.92
CA GLN A 73 2.16 17.35 12.05
C GLN A 73 2.26 17.98 10.66
N VAL A 74 2.21 17.16 9.62
CA VAL A 74 2.20 17.60 8.22
C VAL A 74 0.86 17.23 7.62
N ARG A 75 0.15 18.23 7.07
CA ARG A 75 -1.19 18.08 6.51
C ARG A 75 -1.19 18.44 5.04
N SER A 76 -1.95 17.69 4.24
CA SER A 76 -2.35 18.10 2.90
C SER A 76 -3.77 18.61 2.96
N LEU A 77 -4.01 19.83 2.48
CA LEU A 77 -5.30 20.49 2.48
C LEU A 77 -5.80 20.72 1.06
N LEU A 78 -7.11 20.61 0.84
CA LEU A 78 -7.74 21.08 -0.39
C LEU A 78 -7.67 22.61 -0.46
N ARG A 79 -7.22 23.17 -1.59
CA ARG A 79 -7.14 24.63 -1.77
C ARG A 79 -8.50 25.33 -1.75
N SER A 80 -9.57 24.66 -2.19
CA SER A 80 -10.90 25.28 -2.32
C SER A 80 -11.57 25.57 -0.98
N GLY A 81 -11.25 24.80 0.07
CA GLY A 81 -11.95 24.90 1.36
C GLY A 81 -11.07 24.64 2.58
N HIS A 82 -9.75 24.53 2.40
CA HIS A 82 -8.77 24.23 3.45
C HIS A 82 -9.12 22.99 4.29
N THR A 83 -9.84 22.04 3.70
CA THR A 83 -10.22 20.80 4.37
C THR A 83 -9.08 19.80 4.28
N GLN A 84 -8.79 19.13 5.41
CA GLN A 84 -7.76 18.09 5.48
C GLN A 84 -8.08 16.93 4.54
N SER A 85 -7.10 16.56 3.70
CA SER A 85 -7.17 15.40 2.80
C SER A 85 -6.21 14.28 3.20
N SER A 86 -5.03 14.62 3.73
CA SER A 86 -4.10 13.67 4.33
C SER A 86 -3.40 14.29 5.53
N VAL A 87 -2.89 13.43 6.42
CA VAL A 87 -2.14 13.84 7.60
C VAL A 87 -1.05 12.82 7.92
N GLY A 88 0.08 13.33 8.37
CA GLY A 88 1.21 12.57 8.88
C GLY A 88 2.02 13.42 9.86
N SER A 89 3.22 12.96 10.15
CA SER A 89 4.19 13.63 11.00
C SER A 89 5.44 14.01 10.21
N GLY A 90 6.21 14.94 10.73
CA GLY A 90 7.55 15.28 10.29
C GLY A 90 8.35 15.80 11.48
N PHE A 91 9.65 15.98 11.31
CA PHE A 91 10.50 16.50 12.37
C PHE A 91 11.59 17.43 11.83
N LEU A 92 11.87 18.49 12.59
CA LEU A 92 12.87 19.50 12.29
C LEU A 92 14.28 18.96 12.50
N ILE A 93 15.18 19.29 11.59
CA ILE A 93 16.58 18.87 11.62
C ILE A 93 17.49 20.00 12.09
N GLY A 94 18.27 19.73 13.14
CA GLY A 94 19.21 20.68 13.71
C GLY A 94 18.53 21.96 14.18
N THR A 95 19.22 23.09 14.06
CA THR A 95 18.68 24.43 14.36
C THR A 95 18.14 25.14 13.12
N GLY A 96 18.02 24.42 12.00
CA GLY A 96 17.50 24.93 10.74
C GLY A 96 15.99 24.80 10.65
N ASN A 97 15.46 25.06 9.45
CA ASN A 97 14.03 25.03 9.14
C ASN A 97 13.63 23.90 8.18
N LEU A 98 14.48 22.87 8.09
CA LEU A 98 14.24 21.69 7.27
C LEU A 98 13.50 20.64 8.08
N VAL A 99 12.49 20.04 7.46
CA VAL A 99 11.66 18.99 8.05
C VAL A 99 11.77 17.75 7.20
N VAL A 100 12.06 16.61 7.82
CA VAL A 100 11.97 15.29 7.19
C VAL A 100 10.58 14.71 7.45
N THR A 101 9.99 14.11 6.41
CA THR A 101 8.71 13.38 6.49
C THR A 101 8.68 12.27 5.43
N ASN A 102 7.55 11.56 5.29
CA ASN A 102 7.38 10.60 4.21
C ASN A 102 6.87 11.24 2.92
N TYR A 103 7.26 10.65 1.78
CA TYR A 103 6.72 11.04 0.48
C TYR A 103 5.19 10.88 0.42
N HIS A 104 4.65 9.78 0.93
CA HIS A 104 3.22 9.53 0.83
C HIS A 104 2.36 10.55 1.58
N VAL A 105 2.90 11.19 2.61
CA VAL A 105 2.25 12.27 3.37
C VAL A 105 2.09 13.51 2.48
N VAL A 106 3.09 13.78 1.64
CA VAL A 106 3.18 14.99 0.79
C VAL A 106 2.74 14.78 -0.66
N SER A 107 2.55 13.51 -1.07
CA SER A 107 2.32 13.10 -2.47
C SER A 107 1.21 13.86 -3.19
N GLN A 108 0.14 14.24 -2.48
CA GLN A 108 -0.96 15.01 -3.05
C GLN A 108 -0.52 16.40 -3.51
N PHE A 109 0.09 17.21 -2.64
CA PHE A 109 0.54 18.54 -3.06
C PHE A 109 1.86 18.50 -3.85
N ALA A 110 2.58 17.37 -3.85
CA ALA A 110 3.71 17.15 -4.75
C ALA A 110 3.27 16.93 -6.20
N LEU A 111 2.20 16.15 -6.43
CA LEU A 111 1.74 15.75 -7.78
C LEU A 111 0.52 16.53 -8.28
N ASP A 112 -0.20 17.21 -7.39
CA ASP A 112 -1.39 18.00 -7.67
C ASP A 112 -1.34 19.37 -6.94
N PRO A 113 -0.27 20.18 -7.13
CA PRO A 113 -0.09 21.44 -6.39
C PRO A 113 -1.17 22.48 -6.71
N ALA A 114 -1.94 22.34 -7.79
CA ALA A 114 -3.08 23.20 -8.11
C ALA A 114 -4.34 22.87 -7.29
N THR A 115 -4.43 21.65 -6.73
CA THR A 115 -5.58 21.18 -5.94
C THR A 115 -5.27 21.15 -4.45
N TYR A 116 -4.03 20.80 -4.10
CA TYR A 116 -3.61 20.64 -2.72
C TYR A 116 -2.52 21.63 -2.31
N VAL A 117 -2.47 21.95 -1.02
CA VAL A 117 -1.43 22.75 -0.37
C VAL A 117 -1.02 22.06 0.93
N GLY A 118 0.26 22.17 1.29
CA GLY A 118 0.77 21.61 2.53
C GLY A 118 0.79 22.61 3.69
N GLU A 119 0.49 22.13 4.90
CA GLU A 119 0.52 22.87 6.16
C GLU A 119 1.29 22.07 7.21
N TRP A 120 2.04 22.75 8.08
CA TRP A 120 2.57 22.18 9.31
C TRP A 120 1.75 22.66 10.51
N VAL A 121 1.61 21.81 11.53
CA VAL A 121 1.02 22.15 12.83
C VAL A 121 1.91 21.61 13.96
N ASP A 122 2.17 22.40 14.99
CA ASP A 122 3.00 21.98 16.12
C ASP A 122 2.21 21.54 17.35
N THR A 123 2.93 21.12 18.40
CA THR A 123 2.34 20.70 19.69
C THR A 123 1.55 21.78 20.42
N SER A 124 1.75 23.06 20.07
CA SER A 124 1.03 24.20 20.64
C SER A 124 -0.16 24.65 19.77
N GLY A 125 -0.38 24.01 18.62
CA GLY A 125 -1.41 24.37 17.65
C GLY A 125 -1.02 25.52 16.72
N GLN A 126 0.23 25.99 16.76
CA GLN A 126 0.72 26.93 15.75
C GLN A 126 0.83 26.23 14.40
N ARG A 127 0.59 26.98 13.33
CA ARG A 127 0.52 26.47 11.98
C ARG A 127 1.18 27.39 10.97
N GLY A 128 1.60 26.82 9.85
CA GLY A 128 2.15 27.56 8.72
C GLY A 128 2.26 26.72 7.46
N ASN A 129 2.63 27.37 6.36
CA ASN A 129 2.80 26.69 5.08
C ASN A 129 4.11 25.90 5.05
N VAL A 130 4.13 24.85 4.23
CA VAL A 130 5.35 24.09 3.90
C VAL A 130 5.74 24.36 2.45
N GLU A 131 7.04 24.38 2.19
CA GLU A 131 7.61 24.34 0.83
C GLU A 131 8.26 22.97 0.63
N LEU A 132 7.88 22.25 -0.42
CA LEU A 132 8.49 20.96 -0.76
C LEU A 132 9.84 21.21 -1.44
N LEU A 133 10.90 20.61 -0.91
CA LEU A 133 12.27 20.79 -1.41
C LEU A 133 12.78 19.59 -2.19
N ALA A 134 12.49 18.38 -1.73
CA ALA A 134 12.93 17.14 -2.36
C ALA A 134 12.01 15.98 -2.02
N VAL A 135 11.97 14.98 -2.91
CA VAL A 135 11.22 13.74 -2.73
C VAL A 135 12.07 12.55 -3.13
N ASP A 136 11.90 11.45 -2.41
CA ASP A 136 12.40 10.13 -2.72
C ASP A 136 11.23 9.15 -2.65
N VAL A 137 10.68 8.81 -3.81
CA VAL A 137 9.53 7.90 -3.93
C VAL A 137 9.93 6.45 -3.62
N LEU A 138 11.20 6.11 -3.79
CA LEU A 138 11.72 4.75 -3.64
C LEU A 138 11.81 4.36 -2.16
N HIS A 139 12.25 5.31 -1.34
CA HIS A 139 12.38 5.15 0.10
C HIS A 139 11.26 5.80 0.91
N ASP A 140 10.23 6.34 0.24
CA ASP A 140 9.09 7.03 0.86
C ASP A 140 9.51 8.21 1.75
N LEU A 141 10.37 9.10 1.26
CA LEU A 141 10.87 10.27 2.00
C LEU A 141 10.60 11.58 1.27
N ALA A 142 10.48 12.65 2.05
CA ALA A 142 10.44 14.01 1.54
C ALA A 142 11.12 14.98 2.52
N VAL A 143 11.65 16.07 1.96
CA VAL A 143 12.20 17.19 2.73
C VAL A 143 11.35 18.42 2.46
N LEU A 144 10.90 19.07 3.52
CA LEU A 144 10.14 20.30 3.50
C LEU A 144 10.95 21.44 4.12
N ARG A 145 10.62 22.68 3.73
CA ARG A 145 11.01 23.90 4.44
C ARG A 145 9.79 24.48 5.13
N VAL A 146 9.99 25.01 6.33
CA VAL A 146 8.94 25.70 7.09
C VAL A 146 9.41 27.06 7.58
N ASN A 147 8.49 27.90 8.05
CA ASN A 147 8.76 29.20 8.65
C ASN A 147 9.01 29.12 10.16
N ARG A 148 9.78 28.12 10.61
CA ARG A 148 10.22 27.92 11.99
C ARG A 148 11.53 27.16 12.04
N ASN A 149 12.27 27.30 13.14
CA ASN A 149 13.53 26.60 13.34
C ASN A 149 13.38 25.48 14.38
N GLY A 150 14.18 24.43 14.23
CA GLY A 150 14.34 23.39 15.24
C GLY A 150 15.15 23.85 16.44
N THR A 151 15.00 23.15 17.55
CA THR A 151 15.77 23.35 18.78
C THR A 151 17.17 22.73 18.72
N GLY A 152 17.42 21.88 17.71
CA GLY A 152 18.67 21.13 17.59
C GLY A 152 18.61 19.73 18.17
N PHE A 153 17.43 19.22 18.55
CA PHE A 153 17.29 17.90 19.15
C PHE A 153 17.59 16.80 18.13
N PHE A 154 16.86 16.75 17.01
CA PHE A 154 17.11 15.75 15.98
C PHE A 154 18.28 16.19 15.09
N LYS A 155 19.28 15.32 14.98
CA LYS A 155 20.46 15.52 14.14
C LYS A 155 20.64 14.33 13.22
N LEU A 156 21.13 14.60 12.01
CA LEU A 156 21.57 13.59 11.04
C LEU A 156 23.04 13.88 10.72
N PRO A 157 23.97 13.57 11.64
CA PRO A 157 25.40 13.73 11.40
C PRO A 157 25.87 12.80 10.28
N ASP A 158 27.03 13.05 9.67
CA ASP A 158 27.56 12.20 8.59
C ASP A 158 27.74 10.74 9.00
N HIS A 159 28.16 10.50 10.24
CA HIS A 159 28.25 9.17 10.83
C HIS A 159 27.02 8.88 11.68
N LEU A 160 26.17 7.97 11.20
CA LEU A 160 24.98 7.54 11.91
C LEU A 160 25.29 6.48 12.96
N ALA A 161 24.46 6.41 14.00
CA ALA A 161 24.58 5.39 15.04
C ALA A 161 24.40 3.98 14.42
N THR A 162 25.25 3.05 14.83
CA THR A 162 25.09 1.64 14.48
C THR A 162 24.06 1.02 15.41
N LEU A 163 23.05 0.37 14.84
CA LEU A 163 21.98 -0.28 15.60
C LEU A 163 22.33 -1.76 15.85
N SER A 164 22.00 -2.24 17.05
CA SER A 164 22.10 -3.66 17.40
C SER A 164 20.72 -4.29 17.51
N GLN A 165 20.53 -5.50 16.97
CA GLN A 165 19.26 -6.22 17.14
C GLN A 165 18.93 -6.38 18.64
N GLY A 166 17.66 -6.19 19.00
CA GLY A 166 17.18 -6.13 20.38
C GLY A 166 17.28 -4.75 21.03
N GLN A 167 17.98 -3.79 20.44
CA GLN A 167 18.08 -2.43 20.96
C GLN A 167 16.72 -1.72 20.95
N TYR A 168 16.40 -1.03 22.06
CA TYR A 168 15.21 -0.20 22.13
C TYR A 168 15.31 1.02 21.21
N LEU A 169 14.24 1.25 20.47
CA LEU A 169 13.96 2.46 19.71
C LEU A 169 12.65 3.09 20.20
N TYR A 170 12.56 4.39 20.02
CA TYR A 170 11.42 5.22 20.40
C TYR A 170 10.93 5.97 19.17
N SER A 171 9.74 5.63 18.71
CA SER A 171 9.08 6.24 17.57
C SER A 171 8.15 7.35 18.05
N LEU A 172 8.29 8.55 17.50
CA LEU A 172 7.48 9.71 17.86
C LEU A 172 6.65 10.18 16.66
N GLY A 173 5.45 10.69 16.92
CA GLY A 173 4.57 11.24 15.88
C GLY A 173 3.23 11.69 16.44
N ASN A 174 2.31 12.09 15.58
CA ASN A 174 0.95 12.51 15.94
C ASN A 174 -0.10 11.54 15.37
N PRO A 175 -0.40 10.43 16.08
CA PRO A 175 -1.41 9.47 15.63
C PRO A 175 -2.81 10.10 15.53
N LEU A 176 -3.48 9.85 14.40
CA LEU A 176 -4.91 10.16 14.18
C LEU A 176 -5.35 11.60 14.47
N ASP A 177 -4.42 12.56 14.49
CA ASP A 177 -4.68 13.95 14.93
C ASP A 177 -5.18 14.07 16.39
N LEU A 178 -4.89 13.06 17.22
CA LEU A 178 -5.31 13.00 18.63
C LEU A 178 -4.32 13.68 19.58
N GLY A 179 -3.09 13.89 19.11
CA GLY A 179 -2.00 14.43 19.91
C GLY A 179 -0.71 13.65 19.71
N PHE A 180 0.40 14.25 20.13
CA PHE A 180 1.72 13.66 19.96
C PHE A 180 1.90 12.45 20.89
N ALA A 181 2.40 11.36 20.33
CA ALA A 181 2.63 10.10 21.01
C ALA A 181 4.08 9.63 20.82
N ILE A 182 4.53 8.85 21.80
CA ILE A 182 5.79 8.12 21.78
C ILE A 182 5.48 6.63 21.92
N SER A 183 6.12 5.82 21.09
CA SER A 183 5.95 4.38 21.00
C SER A 183 7.32 3.71 21.15
N GLU A 184 7.44 2.77 22.06
CA GLU A 184 8.68 2.04 22.34
C GLU A 184 8.63 0.63 21.75
N GLY A 185 9.77 0.13 21.28
CA GLY A 185 9.91 -1.23 20.79
C GLY A 185 11.36 -1.58 20.47
N ALA A 186 11.60 -2.82 20.05
CA ALA A 186 12.93 -3.32 19.72
C ALA A 186 13.19 -3.23 18.21
N TYR A 187 14.43 -2.87 17.85
CA TYR A 187 14.97 -3.05 16.51
C TYR A 187 15.30 -4.52 16.27
N ASN A 188 14.82 -5.11 15.17
CA ASN A 188 15.03 -6.53 14.87
C ASN A 188 15.81 -6.78 13.58
N GLY A 189 16.53 -5.77 13.08
CA GLY A 189 17.38 -5.92 11.90
C GLY A 189 16.78 -5.29 10.64
N VAL A 190 17.51 -5.46 9.54
CA VAL A 190 17.09 -5.03 8.20
C VAL A 190 16.29 -6.15 7.54
N ILE A 191 15.20 -5.82 6.86
CA ILE A 191 14.43 -6.78 6.07
C ILE A 191 15.27 -7.22 4.86
N ALA A 192 15.65 -8.50 4.82
CA ALA A 192 16.46 -9.05 3.73
C ALA A 192 15.75 -9.07 2.37
N ARG A 193 14.41 -9.05 2.34
CA ARG A 193 13.59 -9.36 1.16
C ARG A 193 13.00 -8.15 0.44
N SER A 194 13.18 -6.95 0.99
CA SER A 194 12.73 -5.71 0.35
C SER A 194 13.74 -5.29 -0.73
N PHE A 195 13.26 -4.65 -1.80
CA PHE A 195 14.17 -4.09 -2.83
C PHE A 195 15.03 -2.95 -2.27
N TYR A 196 14.51 -2.24 -1.26
CA TYR A 196 15.23 -1.21 -0.50
C TYR A 196 15.18 -1.57 0.97
N ASP A 197 16.30 -1.40 1.67
CA ASP A 197 16.40 -1.72 3.09
C ASP A 197 15.35 -0.98 3.91
N GLN A 198 14.72 -1.72 4.81
CA GLN A 198 13.82 -1.20 5.84
C GLN A 198 14.22 -1.81 7.18
N LEU A 199 14.05 -1.05 8.27
CA LEU A 199 14.31 -1.53 9.62
C LEU A 199 13.02 -2.15 10.18
N MET A 200 13.13 -3.33 10.78
CA MET A 200 12.03 -3.97 11.50
C MET A 200 11.97 -3.48 12.94
N PHE A 201 10.80 -3.03 13.37
CA PHE A 201 10.54 -2.43 14.69
C PHE A 201 9.27 -3.04 15.31
N THR A 202 9.32 -3.40 16.59
CA THR A 202 8.16 -4.04 17.26
C THR A 202 7.21 -3.07 17.95
N GLY A 203 7.54 -1.78 18.04
CA GLY A 203 6.64 -0.80 18.63
C GLY A 203 5.49 -0.44 17.66
N PRO A 204 4.29 -0.13 18.18
CA PRO A 204 3.15 0.23 17.34
C PRO A 204 3.41 1.54 16.58
N ILE A 205 3.20 1.53 15.26
CA ILE A 205 3.20 2.72 14.41
C ILE A 205 1.81 2.85 13.76
N ASN A 206 1.05 3.85 14.21
CA ASN A 206 -0.32 4.07 13.75
C ASN A 206 -0.40 5.14 12.65
N ALA A 207 -1.52 5.18 11.94
CA ALA A 207 -1.82 6.26 11.00
C ALA A 207 -1.68 7.63 11.68
N GLY A 208 -1.01 8.57 11.00
CA GLY A 208 -0.63 9.88 11.54
C GLY A 208 0.82 9.94 12.06
N MET A 209 1.41 8.83 12.52
CA MET A 209 2.82 8.79 12.93
C MET A 209 3.80 8.71 11.76
N SER A 210 3.33 8.31 10.57
CA SER A 210 4.13 8.26 9.34
C SER A 210 4.88 9.57 9.09
N GLY A 211 6.18 9.47 8.85
CA GLY A 211 7.08 10.60 8.62
C GLY A 211 7.70 11.16 9.91
N GLY A 212 7.23 10.74 11.08
CA GLY A 212 7.87 11.05 12.36
C GLY A 212 9.17 10.25 12.57
N PRO A 213 10.02 10.66 13.52
CA PRO A 213 11.31 10.01 13.74
C PRO A 213 11.18 8.76 14.63
N SER A 214 12.09 7.82 14.42
CA SER A 214 12.47 6.81 15.41
C SER A 214 13.88 7.08 15.88
N VAL A 215 14.07 7.12 17.20
CA VAL A 215 15.35 7.43 17.83
C VAL A 215 15.80 6.34 18.80
N THR A 216 17.10 6.26 19.02
CA THR A 216 17.70 5.47 20.10
C THR A 216 17.44 6.12 21.47
N GLY A 217 17.77 5.43 22.57
CA GLY A 217 17.60 5.96 23.93
C GLY A 217 18.36 7.26 24.23
N ASP A 218 19.44 7.53 23.49
CA ASP A 218 20.24 8.76 23.53
C ASP A 218 19.76 9.84 22.55
N GLY A 219 18.70 9.58 21.77
CA GLY A 219 18.08 10.56 20.87
C GLY A 219 18.67 10.61 19.46
N ALA A 220 19.57 9.69 19.10
CA ALA A 220 20.08 9.60 17.73
C ALA A 220 19.01 9.04 16.79
N VAL A 221 18.83 9.65 15.61
CA VAL A 221 17.82 9.23 14.62
C VAL A 221 18.24 7.90 13.99
N ALA A 222 17.45 6.86 14.25
CA ALA A 222 17.59 5.52 13.67
C ALA A 222 16.86 5.41 12.32
N GLY A 223 15.70 6.05 12.20
CA GLY A 223 14.89 6.01 10.99
C GLY A 223 13.66 6.90 11.02
N VAL A 224 12.82 6.75 10.00
CA VAL A 224 11.56 7.48 9.81
C VAL A 224 10.40 6.48 9.79
N ASN A 225 9.37 6.74 10.59
CA ASN A 225 8.19 5.88 10.76
C ASN A 225 7.42 5.70 9.45
N VAL A 226 6.99 4.47 9.12
CA VAL A 226 6.09 4.18 7.99
C VAL A 226 4.89 3.37 8.48
N SER A 227 3.69 3.95 8.47
CA SER A 227 2.45 3.30 8.93
C SER A 227 1.68 2.57 7.83
N LYS A 228 2.13 2.65 6.56
CA LYS A 228 1.40 2.07 5.40
C LYS A 228 1.77 0.63 5.08
N ARG A 229 2.81 0.09 5.69
CA ARG A 229 3.18 -1.31 5.59
C ARG A 229 2.91 -1.94 6.95
N LEU A 230 1.81 -2.67 7.06
CA LEU A 230 1.44 -3.40 8.27
C LEU A 230 1.42 -4.88 7.89
N ASP A 231 2.39 -5.64 8.40
CA ASP A 231 2.50 -7.08 8.11
C ASP A 231 2.00 -7.96 9.28
N GLY A 232 1.19 -7.38 10.15
CA GLY A 232 0.65 -8.03 11.34
C GLY A 232 0.75 -7.15 12.58
N GLU A 233 0.34 -7.68 13.73
CA GLU A 233 0.53 -7.00 15.01
C GLU A 233 2.01 -6.97 15.38
N LEU A 234 2.48 -5.82 15.89
CA LEU A 234 3.88 -5.62 16.33
C LEU A 234 4.94 -5.83 15.22
N VAL A 235 4.55 -5.68 13.95
CA VAL A 235 5.47 -5.65 12.81
C VAL A 235 5.36 -4.29 12.12
N SER A 236 6.19 -3.35 12.59
CA SER A 236 6.29 -2.00 12.05
C SER A 236 7.59 -1.80 11.28
N PHE A 237 7.59 -0.86 10.35
CA PHE A 237 8.74 -0.59 9.48
C PHE A 237 9.20 0.86 9.57
N LEU A 238 10.53 1.02 9.50
CA LEU A 238 11.18 2.32 9.45
C LEU A 238 12.02 2.43 8.18
N VAL A 239 12.03 3.63 7.58
CA VAL A 239 13.04 3.99 6.58
C VAL A 239 14.35 4.28 7.31
N PRO A 240 15.47 3.62 6.97
CA PRO A 240 16.76 3.91 7.59
C PRO A 240 17.17 5.39 7.47
N ALA A 241 17.71 5.96 8.56
CA ALA A 241 18.09 7.38 8.63
C ALA A 241 19.08 7.82 7.53
N ARG A 242 19.88 6.90 7.00
CA ARG A 242 20.82 7.18 5.90
C ARG A 242 20.15 7.66 4.61
N TYR A 243 18.93 7.21 4.32
CA TYR A 243 18.21 7.67 3.13
C TYR A 243 17.72 9.11 3.31
N ALA A 244 17.29 9.47 4.53
CA ALA A 244 16.96 10.85 4.87
C ALA A 244 18.21 11.75 4.84
N GLN A 245 19.34 11.26 5.34
CA GLN A 245 20.63 11.95 5.26
C GLN A 245 21.04 12.23 3.80
N GLU A 246 20.92 11.24 2.92
CA GLU A 246 21.25 11.39 1.50
C GLU A 246 20.33 12.41 0.80
N LEU A 247 19.03 12.35 1.08
CA LEU A 247 18.07 13.32 0.55
C LEU A 247 18.35 14.75 1.04
N LEU A 248 18.79 14.91 2.29
CA LEU A 248 19.21 16.21 2.82
C LEU A 248 20.50 16.72 2.16
N ARG A 249 21.46 15.84 1.83
CA ARG A 249 22.67 16.24 1.08
C ARG A 249 22.31 16.77 -0.30
N GLN A 250 21.36 16.14 -0.99
CA GLN A 250 20.85 16.63 -2.28
C GLN A 250 20.23 18.03 -2.13
N VAL A 251 19.42 18.24 -1.08
CA VAL A 251 18.84 19.55 -0.75
C VAL A 251 19.91 20.60 -0.43
N ALA A 252 21.02 20.22 0.20
CA ALA A 252 22.12 21.16 0.49
C ALA A 252 22.86 21.61 -0.78
N GLN A 253 22.91 20.75 -1.81
CA GLN A 253 23.59 21.04 -3.07
C GLN A 253 22.69 21.77 -4.08
N GLN A 254 21.37 21.76 -3.87
CA GLN A 254 20.44 22.40 -4.79
C GLN A 254 20.42 23.93 -4.60
N LYS A 255 20.35 24.67 -5.71
CA LYS A 255 20.23 26.14 -5.65
C LYS A 255 18.81 26.60 -5.33
N GLN A 256 17.81 25.89 -5.84
CA GLN A 256 16.38 26.23 -5.73
C GLN A 256 15.54 24.95 -5.67
N ALA A 257 14.36 25.05 -5.05
CA ALA A 257 13.39 23.95 -5.02
C ALA A 257 12.87 23.65 -6.43
N PRO A 258 12.70 22.35 -6.80
CA PRO A 258 12.06 21.97 -8.04
C PRO A 258 10.65 22.52 -8.17
N LYS A 259 10.28 22.96 -9.38
CA LYS A 259 8.91 23.40 -9.68
C LYS A 259 7.98 22.26 -10.05
N ASP A 260 8.53 21.18 -10.62
CA ASP A 260 7.77 20.00 -11.02
C ASP A 260 8.37 18.75 -10.38
N PHE A 261 7.68 18.25 -9.35
CA PHE A 261 8.03 16.99 -8.70
C PHE A 261 7.57 15.77 -9.49
N THR A 262 6.65 15.93 -10.47
CA THR A 262 6.15 14.84 -11.30
C THR A 262 7.29 14.25 -12.14
N ALA A 263 8.10 15.09 -12.78
CA ALA A 263 9.27 14.65 -13.54
C ALA A 263 10.32 13.94 -12.67
N ILE A 264 10.55 14.41 -11.45
CA ILE A 264 11.48 13.78 -10.50
C ILE A 264 10.99 12.38 -10.10
N VAL A 265 9.70 12.28 -9.74
CA VAL A 265 9.07 11.00 -9.41
C VAL A 265 9.13 10.06 -10.62
N ALA A 266 8.80 10.53 -11.82
CA ALA A 266 8.86 9.74 -13.05
C ALA A 266 10.26 9.13 -13.27
N ALA A 267 11.31 9.94 -13.11
CA ALA A 267 12.69 9.50 -13.29
C ALA A 267 13.08 8.41 -12.28
N GLN A 268 12.71 8.56 -11.01
CA GLN A 268 12.96 7.56 -9.98
C GLN A 268 12.22 6.24 -10.26
N LEU A 269 10.95 6.31 -10.68
CA LEU A 269 10.16 5.13 -11.06
C LEU A 269 10.75 4.41 -12.28
N LEU A 270 11.16 5.16 -13.31
CA LEU A 270 11.80 4.61 -14.51
C LEU A 270 13.16 3.96 -14.22
N ALA A 271 13.94 4.52 -13.28
CA ALA A 271 15.19 3.91 -12.83
C ALA A 271 14.93 2.61 -12.06
N HIS A 272 13.99 2.61 -11.11
CA HIS A 272 13.64 1.42 -10.33
C HIS A 272 13.11 0.29 -11.22
N GLN A 273 12.17 0.58 -12.13
CA GLN A 273 11.60 -0.47 -12.98
C GLN A 273 12.65 -1.13 -13.88
N ARG A 274 13.68 -0.40 -14.27
CA ARG A 274 14.81 -0.95 -15.04
C ARG A 274 15.58 -1.95 -14.19
N ALA A 275 16.03 -1.54 -13.01
CA ALA A 275 16.77 -2.41 -12.10
C ALA A 275 15.96 -3.65 -11.68
N MET A 276 14.66 -3.49 -11.42
CA MET A 276 13.74 -4.59 -11.13
C MET A 276 13.67 -5.60 -12.28
N VAL A 277 13.42 -5.12 -13.51
CA VAL A 277 13.26 -6.01 -14.68
C VAL A 277 14.58 -6.69 -15.04
N ASP A 278 15.69 -5.97 -14.96
CA ASP A 278 17.01 -6.55 -15.24
C ASP A 278 17.37 -7.62 -14.20
N SER A 279 17.07 -7.42 -12.91
CA SER A 279 17.23 -8.45 -11.88
C SER A 279 16.33 -9.68 -12.13
N LEU A 280 15.06 -9.45 -12.47
CA LEU A 280 14.12 -10.53 -12.80
C LEU A 280 14.61 -11.37 -13.99
N LEU A 281 15.15 -10.72 -15.03
CA LEU A 281 15.56 -11.38 -16.26
C LEU A 281 17.06 -11.75 -16.30
N ALA A 282 17.82 -11.49 -15.22
CA ALA A 282 19.24 -11.83 -15.13
C ALA A 282 19.50 -13.34 -15.30
N THR A 283 18.54 -14.15 -14.88
CA THR A 283 18.52 -15.60 -15.13
C THR A 283 17.17 -16.01 -15.71
N PRO A 284 17.09 -17.11 -16.47
CA PRO A 284 15.81 -17.64 -16.93
C PRO A 284 14.80 -17.81 -15.78
N LEU A 285 13.52 -17.63 -16.09
CA LEU A 285 12.44 -17.87 -15.12
C LEU A 285 12.46 -19.35 -14.70
N ALA A 286 12.30 -19.61 -13.40
CA ALA A 286 12.21 -20.97 -12.90
C ALA A 286 10.90 -21.60 -13.41
N LEU A 287 10.90 -22.92 -13.63
CA LEU A 287 9.73 -23.60 -14.17
C LEU A 287 9.16 -24.56 -13.12
N LYS A 288 7.85 -24.50 -12.89
CA LYS A 288 7.12 -25.49 -12.08
C LYS A 288 6.15 -26.29 -12.94
N ASN A 289 5.97 -27.55 -12.58
CA ASN A 289 4.99 -28.40 -13.23
C ASN A 289 3.59 -28.06 -12.71
N MET A 290 2.63 -27.98 -13.61
CA MET A 290 1.21 -27.77 -13.30
C MET A 290 0.38 -28.69 -14.20
N GLY A 291 0.12 -29.90 -13.72
CA GLY A 291 -0.42 -30.98 -14.55
C GLY A 291 0.56 -31.34 -15.69
N PRO A 292 0.10 -31.41 -16.95
CA PRO A 292 0.95 -31.70 -18.10
C PRO A 292 1.75 -30.49 -18.59
N TYR A 293 1.61 -29.32 -17.95
CA TYR A 293 2.25 -28.07 -18.37
C TYR A 293 3.43 -27.69 -17.47
N ARG A 294 4.30 -26.83 -17.99
CA ARG A 294 5.34 -26.11 -17.24
C ARG A 294 5.02 -24.63 -17.27
N VAL A 295 5.04 -24.02 -16.09
CA VAL A 295 4.69 -22.62 -15.91
C VAL A 295 5.87 -21.84 -15.32
N PRO A 296 6.15 -20.64 -15.82
CA PRO A 296 7.17 -19.77 -15.26
C PRO A 296 6.77 -19.26 -13.88
N VAL A 297 7.60 -19.55 -12.91
CA VAL A 297 7.59 -18.95 -11.58
C VAL A 297 8.96 -18.32 -11.35
N ARG A 298 9.06 -17.42 -10.38
CA ARG A 298 10.38 -17.02 -9.87
C ARG A 298 10.26 -16.90 -8.38
N GLU A 299 10.56 -18.01 -7.71
CA GLU A 299 10.78 -18.00 -6.27
C GLU A 299 12.16 -17.41 -6.04
N SER A 300 12.15 -16.23 -5.46
CA SER A 300 13.34 -15.50 -5.04
C SER A 300 13.01 -14.81 -3.73
N GLU A 301 14.00 -14.18 -3.11
CA GLU A 301 13.74 -13.35 -1.93
C GLU A 301 12.72 -12.23 -2.22
N GLN A 302 12.59 -11.79 -3.47
CA GLN A 302 11.77 -10.64 -3.87
C GLN A 302 10.38 -11.00 -4.41
N MET A 303 10.12 -12.29 -4.73
CA MET A 303 8.82 -12.75 -5.24
C MET A 303 8.39 -14.06 -4.59
N ARG A 304 7.18 -14.05 -4.01
CA ARG A 304 6.59 -15.18 -3.29
C ARG A 304 5.48 -15.81 -4.09
N CYS A 305 5.45 -17.13 -4.11
CA CYS A 305 4.44 -17.94 -4.77
C CYS A 305 3.58 -18.71 -3.76
N TRP A 306 2.26 -18.72 -3.96
CA TRP A 306 1.28 -19.43 -3.13
C TRP A 306 0.42 -20.33 -4.01
N GLY A 307 0.36 -21.61 -3.64
CA GLY A 307 -0.52 -22.59 -4.28
C GLY A 307 -1.83 -22.74 -3.52
N ARG A 308 -2.95 -22.85 -4.22
CA ARG A 308 -4.24 -23.29 -3.65
C ARG A 308 -4.94 -24.20 -4.65
N SER A 309 -5.48 -25.31 -4.20
CA SER A 309 -6.32 -26.19 -5.02
C SER A 309 -7.75 -26.13 -4.52
N THR A 310 -8.71 -25.99 -5.43
CA THR A 310 -10.13 -26.12 -5.12
C THR A 310 -10.58 -27.52 -5.52
N VAL A 311 -10.55 -28.43 -4.56
CA VAL A 311 -11.22 -29.73 -4.66
C VAL A 311 -12.52 -29.62 -3.86
N LYS A 312 -13.64 -29.41 -4.54
CA LYS A 312 -14.96 -29.48 -3.92
C LYS A 312 -15.68 -30.70 -4.46
N ALA A 313 -16.19 -31.55 -3.56
CA ALA A 313 -16.79 -32.84 -3.91
C ALA A 313 -18.02 -32.71 -4.83
N ASP A 314 -18.67 -31.55 -4.84
CA ASP A 314 -19.88 -31.23 -5.62
C ASP A 314 -19.60 -30.69 -7.03
N LYS A 315 -18.34 -30.40 -7.39
CA LYS A 315 -18.00 -29.82 -8.69
C LYS A 315 -17.41 -30.87 -9.65
N PRO A 316 -17.91 -30.96 -10.90
CA PRO A 316 -17.40 -31.90 -11.92
C PRO A 316 -16.09 -31.43 -12.59
N PHE A 317 -15.31 -30.60 -11.90
CA PHE A 317 -14.01 -30.09 -12.34
C PHE A 317 -13.19 -29.66 -11.12
N THR A 318 -11.87 -29.56 -11.30
CA THR A 318 -10.96 -29.01 -10.28
C THR A 318 -10.16 -27.85 -10.85
N VAL A 319 -9.79 -26.93 -9.97
CA VAL A 319 -8.97 -25.77 -10.31
C VAL A 319 -7.78 -25.69 -9.36
N ASP A 320 -6.59 -25.82 -9.93
CA ASP A 320 -5.33 -25.57 -9.22
C ASP A 320 -4.88 -24.15 -9.55
N ASN A 321 -4.47 -23.38 -8.54
CA ASN A 321 -3.97 -22.02 -8.69
C ASN A 321 -2.56 -21.90 -8.15
N ALA A 322 -1.72 -21.16 -8.84
CA ALA A 322 -0.44 -20.68 -8.36
C ALA A 322 -0.39 -19.15 -8.55
N ASN A 323 -0.21 -18.40 -7.46
CA ASN A 323 -0.11 -16.95 -7.50
C ASN A 323 1.27 -16.54 -7.03
N CYS A 324 2.05 -15.90 -7.87
CA CYS A 324 3.34 -15.30 -7.53
C CYS A 324 3.22 -13.78 -7.59
N ALA A 325 3.72 -13.08 -6.58
CA ALA A 325 3.76 -11.63 -6.59
C ALA A 325 5.02 -11.12 -5.90
N MET A 326 5.55 -10.02 -6.40
CA MET A 326 6.59 -9.27 -5.69
C MET A 326 6.06 -8.77 -4.34
N GLU A 327 6.90 -8.84 -3.32
CA GLU A 327 6.53 -8.55 -1.92
C GLU A 327 6.31 -7.06 -1.66
N SER A 328 6.97 -6.18 -2.42
CA SER A 328 6.88 -4.73 -2.26
C SER A 328 6.45 -4.03 -3.55
N ALA A 329 5.52 -3.09 -3.42
CA ALA A 329 5.19 -2.11 -4.45
C ALA A 329 5.58 -0.69 -3.99
N ILE A 330 5.85 0.19 -4.95
CA ILE A 330 6.16 1.60 -4.72
C ILE A 330 4.87 2.41 -4.72
N PHE A 331 4.62 3.12 -3.63
CA PHE A 331 3.52 4.07 -3.55
C PHE A 331 3.79 5.30 -4.40
N VAL A 332 2.80 5.73 -5.19
CA VAL A 332 2.90 6.96 -5.98
C VAL A 332 1.91 8.01 -5.49
N SER A 333 0.60 7.72 -5.51
CA SER A 333 -0.42 8.64 -4.99
C SER A 333 -1.76 7.95 -4.78
N GLY A 334 -2.47 8.27 -3.70
CA GLY A 334 -3.78 7.67 -3.39
C GLY A 334 -3.73 6.14 -3.36
N SER A 335 -4.33 5.47 -4.35
CA SER A 335 -4.28 4.01 -4.53
C SER A 335 -3.33 3.56 -5.65
N LEU A 336 -2.56 4.48 -6.24
CA LEU A 336 -1.63 4.20 -7.33
C LEU A 336 -0.34 3.63 -6.77
N GLN A 337 0.04 2.46 -7.27
CA GLN A 337 1.28 1.79 -6.97
C GLN A 337 1.95 1.31 -8.25
N THR A 338 3.28 1.27 -8.25
CA THR A 338 4.11 0.84 -9.39
C THR A 338 5.24 -0.07 -8.90
N GLY A 339 6.08 -0.55 -9.81
CA GLY A 339 7.26 -1.33 -9.42
C GLY A 339 6.89 -2.74 -8.93
N GLN A 340 5.84 -3.32 -9.52
CA GLN A 340 5.36 -4.64 -9.12
C GLN A 340 5.14 -5.53 -10.35
N ILE A 341 5.60 -6.76 -10.25
CA ILE A 341 5.30 -7.84 -11.19
C ILE A 341 4.53 -8.92 -10.44
N SER A 342 3.44 -9.40 -11.04
CA SER A 342 2.67 -10.53 -10.54
C SER A 342 2.36 -11.51 -11.64
N ILE A 343 2.37 -12.78 -11.28
CA ILE A 343 2.11 -13.92 -12.15
C ILE A 343 1.04 -14.77 -11.50
N ARG A 344 0.03 -15.19 -12.26
CA ARG A 344 -0.96 -16.17 -11.82
C ARG A 344 -1.12 -17.26 -12.85
N HIS A 345 -1.16 -18.50 -12.40
CA HIS A 345 -1.52 -19.65 -13.20
C HIS A 345 -2.76 -20.30 -12.63
N GLN A 346 -3.66 -20.72 -13.52
CA GLN A 346 -4.85 -21.46 -13.21
C GLN A 346 -4.92 -22.67 -14.12
N TYR A 347 -4.91 -23.86 -13.53
CA TYR A 347 -5.03 -25.13 -14.25
C TYR A 347 -6.40 -25.74 -13.97
N LEU A 348 -7.24 -25.76 -14.99
CA LEU A 348 -8.56 -26.36 -14.95
C LEU A 348 -8.48 -27.77 -15.55
N ARG A 349 -9.11 -28.73 -14.88
CA ARG A 349 -9.30 -30.09 -15.42
C ARG A 349 -10.71 -30.58 -15.14
N SER A 350 -11.30 -31.27 -16.11
CA SER A 350 -12.59 -31.93 -15.94
C SER A 350 -12.44 -33.18 -15.06
N THR A 351 -13.39 -33.40 -14.16
CA THR A 351 -13.56 -34.66 -13.42
C THR A 351 -14.90 -35.34 -13.74
N GLY A 352 -15.80 -34.65 -14.44
CA GLY A 352 -17.11 -35.18 -14.87
C GLY A 352 -17.83 -34.33 -15.92
N LEU A 353 -17.20 -33.26 -16.44
CA LEU A 353 -17.74 -32.48 -17.57
C LEU A 353 -17.31 -33.09 -18.91
N GLY A 354 -18.24 -33.13 -19.87
CA GLY A 354 -17.90 -33.34 -21.27
C GLY A 354 -17.23 -32.11 -21.90
N ALA A 355 -16.60 -32.30 -23.07
CA ALA A 355 -15.76 -31.29 -23.72
C ALA A 355 -16.46 -29.93 -23.95
N LEU A 356 -17.72 -29.93 -24.42
CA LEU A 356 -18.46 -28.67 -24.67
C LEU A 356 -18.70 -27.88 -23.39
N ARG A 357 -19.15 -28.55 -22.30
CA ARG A 357 -19.39 -27.90 -21.01
C ARG A 357 -18.08 -27.42 -20.38
N PHE A 358 -17.00 -28.19 -20.55
CA PHE A 358 -15.67 -27.79 -20.09
C PHE A 358 -15.13 -26.59 -20.88
N SER A 359 -15.30 -26.56 -22.21
CA SER A 359 -14.89 -25.43 -23.06
C SER A 359 -15.62 -24.15 -22.67
N GLN A 360 -16.92 -24.22 -22.34
CA GLN A 360 -17.67 -23.07 -21.84
C GLN A 360 -17.11 -22.58 -20.50
N LEU A 361 -16.86 -23.49 -19.54
CA LEU A 361 -16.25 -23.15 -18.25
C LEU A 361 -14.89 -22.46 -18.41
N ALA A 362 -14.01 -23.00 -19.25
CA ALA A 362 -12.70 -22.42 -19.51
C ALA A 362 -12.81 -21.03 -20.18
N SER A 363 -13.73 -20.87 -21.13
CA SER A 363 -13.98 -19.60 -21.82
C SER A 363 -14.52 -18.53 -20.88
N ASP A 364 -15.46 -18.88 -20.00
CA ASP A 364 -16.02 -17.96 -19.01
C ASP A 364 -14.95 -17.53 -17.99
N SER A 365 -14.11 -18.48 -17.54
CA SER A 365 -12.95 -18.18 -16.69
C SER A 365 -12.02 -17.15 -17.35
N PHE A 366 -11.71 -17.33 -18.64
CA PHE A 366 -10.82 -16.43 -19.39
C PHE A 366 -11.45 -15.05 -19.60
N LYS A 367 -12.76 -14.98 -19.87
CA LYS A 367 -13.49 -13.72 -20.13
C LYS A 367 -13.65 -12.85 -18.88
N ASN A 368 -13.68 -13.44 -17.70
CA ASN A 368 -13.88 -12.72 -16.44
C ASN A 368 -12.66 -11.91 -15.99
N GLU A 369 -11.56 -11.96 -16.73
CA GLU A 369 -10.34 -11.21 -16.45
C GLU A 369 -10.47 -9.72 -16.74
N HIS A 370 -10.08 -8.89 -15.76
CA HIS A 370 -10.17 -7.44 -15.87
C HIS A 370 -8.82 -6.81 -16.27
N PHE A 371 -8.84 -5.92 -17.25
CA PHE A 371 -7.67 -5.19 -17.77
C PHE A 371 -7.66 -3.71 -17.41
N GLY A 372 -8.48 -3.29 -16.44
CA GLY A 372 -8.63 -1.89 -16.05
C GLY A 372 -9.84 -1.22 -16.70
N SER A 373 -10.03 0.06 -16.38
CA SER A 373 -11.20 0.85 -16.79
C SER A 373 -10.81 2.00 -17.72
N THR A 374 -11.67 2.33 -18.67
CA THR A 374 -11.56 3.54 -19.51
C THR A 374 -11.86 4.82 -18.72
N ARG A 375 -12.47 4.70 -17.54
CA ARG A 375 -12.82 5.82 -16.65
C ARG A 375 -11.75 6.13 -15.59
N ASP A 376 -10.60 5.47 -15.65
CA ASP A 376 -9.50 5.75 -14.72
C ASP A 376 -8.90 7.12 -15.00
N SER A 377 -8.86 7.98 -13.98
CA SER A 377 -8.30 9.33 -14.08
C SER A 377 -6.77 9.34 -14.10
N ARG A 378 -6.11 8.22 -13.77
CA ARG A 378 -4.65 8.10 -13.67
C ARG A 378 -4.02 7.39 -14.85
N LEU A 379 -4.77 6.50 -15.50
CA LEU A 379 -4.30 5.69 -16.62
C LEU A 379 -5.21 5.83 -17.86
N SER A 380 -4.68 5.49 -19.02
CA SER A 380 -5.49 5.33 -20.23
C SER A 380 -6.45 4.14 -20.11
N GLY A 381 -7.43 4.09 -21.02
CA GLY A 381 -8.13 2.85 -21.30
C GLY A 381 -7.15 1.77 -21.80
N PRO A 382 -7.48 0.48 -21.59
CA PRO A 382 -6.65 -0.61 -22.09
C PRO A 382 -6.67 -0.65 -23.62
N SER A 383 -5.49 -0.74 -24.22
CA SER A 383 -5.31 -1.07 -25.64
C SER A 383 -4.84 -2.52 -25.72
N CYS A 384 -5.66 -3.39 -26.31
CA CYS A 384 -5.45 -4.83 -26.29
C CYS A 384 -5.21 -5.38 -27.70
N THR A 385 -4.28 -6.33 -27.80
CA THR A 385 -4.05 -7.14 -29.00
C THR A 385 -4.23 -8.61 -28.63
N GLU A 386 -4.92 -9.35 -29.49
CA GLU A 386 -5.16 -10.77 -29.33
C GLU A 386 -4.54 -11.55 -30.49
N GLN A 387 -3.84 -12.64 -30.17
CA GLN A 387 -3.24 -13.55 -31.15
C GLN A 387 -3.25 -14.99 -30.66
N PHE A 388 -3.25 -15.94 -31.59
CA PHE A 388 -2.86 -17.31 -31.30
C PHE A 388 -1.35 -17.43 -31.46
N VAL A 389 -0.68 -17.90 -30.41
CA VAL A 389 0.77 -18.06 -30.33
C VAL A 389 1.11 -19.52 -30.07
N LYS A 390 2.30 -19.94 -30.47
CA LYS A 390 2.79 -21.29 -30.23
C LYS A 390 4.22 -21.22 -29.70
N ASN A 391 4.45 -21.80 -28.52
CA ASN A 391 5.79 -22.00 -27.99
C ASN A 391 6.06 -23.50 -27.86
N GLY A 392 7.06 -24.00 -28.59
CA GLY A 392 7.28 -25.44 -28.74
C GLY A 392 6.02 -26.16 -29.22
N THR A 393 5.49 -27.06 -28.39
CA THR A 393 4.28 -27.85 -28.69
C THR A 393 2.99 -27.27 -28.10
N LEU A 394 3.05 -26.16 -27.35
CA LEU A 394 1.89 -25.61 -26.63
C LEU A 394 1.25 -24.46 -27.44
N PRO A 395 0.14 -24.71 -28.18
CA PRO A 395 -0.66 -23.64 -28.76
C PRO A 395 -1.48 -22.92 -27.67
N MET A 396 -1.50 -21.59 -27.75
CA MET A 396 -2.19 -20.74 -26.79
C MET A 396 -2.89 -19.59 -27.50
N ARG A 397 -4.04 -19.18 -26.97
CA ARG A 397 -4.60 -17.85 -27.20
C ARG A 397 -3.92 -16.88 -26.24
N ALA A 398 -3.42 -15.75 -26.72
CA ALA A 398 -2.78 -14.72 -25.92
C ALA A 398 -3.46 -13.36 -26.15
N VAL A 399 -3.74 -12.65 -25.07
CA VAL A 399 -4.27 -11.28 -25.06
C VAL A 399 -3.31 -10.41 -24.29
N LEU A 400 -2.70 -9.43 -24.96
CA LEU A 400 -1.82 -8.45 -24.33
C LEU A 400 -2.53 -7.10 -24.31
N CYS A 401 -2.74 -6.56 -23.12
CA CYS A 401 -3.29 -5.23 -22.92
C CYS A 401 -2.25 -4.29 -22.32
N VAL A 402 -2.18 -3.06 -22.82
CA VAL A 402 -1.28 -2.01 -22.34
C VAL A 402 -2.07 -0.76 -21.97
N ARG A 403 -1.69 -0.12 -20.86
CA ARG A 403 -2.25 1.16 -20.40
C ARG A 403 -1.13 2.13 -20.11
N SER A 404 -1.22 3.38 -20.57
CA SER A 404 -0.24 4.43 -20.24
C SER A 404 -0.66 5.21 -18.99
N TYR A 405 0.32 5.67 -18.23
CA TYR A 405 0.09 6.60 -17.12
C TYR A 405 -0.11 8.00 -17.67
N ARG A 406 -1.14 8.72 -17.20
CA ARG A 406 -1.46 10.07 -17.70
C ARG A 406 -0.53 11.15 -17.18
N LYS A 407 0.05 10.94 -15.99
CA LYS A 407 0.97 11.89 -15.33
C LYS A 407 2.44 11.56 -15.52
N PHE A 408 2.76 10.31 -15.86
CA PHE A 408 4.13 9.81 -15.87
C PHE A 408 4.43 9.24 -17.25
N ASP A 409 4.94 10.11 -18.13
CA ASP A 409 5.29 9.74 -19.49
C ASP A 409 6.32 8.60 -19.51
N GLY A 410 6.13 7.65 -20.42
CA GLY A 410 7.01 6.50 -20.56
C GLY A 410 6.74 5.36 -19.57
N LEU A 411 5.81 5.50 -18.62
CA LEU A 411 5.36 4.41 -17.76
C LEU A 411 4.06 3.79 -18.27
N TYR A 412 3.98 2.46 -18.15
CA TYR A 412 2.88 1.65 -18.63
C TYR A 412 2.57 0.50 -17.67
N ASP A 413 1.30 0.10 -17.65
CA ASP A 413 0.87 -1.20 -17.12
C ASP A 413 0.70 -2.17 -18.28
N PHE A 414 1.33 -3.33 -18.17
CA PHE A 414 1.18 -4.46 -19.09
C PHE A 414 0.40 -5.57 -18.38
N ALA A 415 -0.57 -6.15 -19.08
CA ALA A 415 -1.32 -7.31 -18.64
C ALA A 415 -1.40 -8.32 -19.80
N LEU A 416 -0.68 -9.41 -19.67
CA LEU A 416 -0.73 -10.54 -20.59
C LEU A 416 -1.60 -11.64 -19.99
N LEU A 417 -2.56 -12.13 -20.76
CA LEU A 417 -3.39 -13.28 -20.42
C LEU A 417 -3.24 -14.35 -21.50
N THR A 418 -3.00 -15.59 -21.11
CA THR A 418 -2.88 -16.73 -22.01
C THR A 418 -3.83 -17.86 -21.63
N SER A 419 -4.24 -18.67 -22.61
CA SER A 419 -5.06 -19.87 -22.42
C SER A 419 -4.62 -20.95 -23.40
N SER A 420 -4.29 -22.14 -22.89
CA SER A 420 -3.92 -23.28 -23.73
C SER A 420 -5.10 -23.79 -24.56
N THR A 421 -4.83 -24.25 -25.78
CA THR A 421 -5.86 -24.70 -26.72
C THR A 421 -5.59 -26.11 -27.26
N ASP A 422 -4.82 -26.89 -26.52
CA ASP A 422 -4.27 -28.18 -26.93
C ASP A 422 -5.09 -29.39 -26.44
N GLN A 423 -5.93 -29.21 -25.41
CA GLN A 423 -6.65 -30.32 -24.77
C GLN A 423 -8.16 -30.01 -24.60
N PRO A 424 -9.06 -30.99 -24.81
CA PRO A 424 -10.51 -30.77 -24.75
C PRO A 424 -11.09 -30.78 -23.33
N LEU A 425 -10.34 -31.29 -22.34
CA LEU A 425 -10.79 -31.49 -20.95
C LEU A 425 -9.80 -30.92 -19.91
N MET A 426 -8.78 -30.22 -20.38
CA MET A 426 -7.76 -29.57 -19.56
C MET A 426 -7.44 -28.20 -20.16
N ASN A 427 -7.18 -27.20 -19.33
CA ASN A 427 -6.87 -25.87 -19.80
C ASN A 427 -5.94 -25.16 -18.81
N LEU A 428 -4.82 -24.65 -19.29
CA LEU A 428 -3.93 -23.79 -18.54
C LEU A 428 -4.20 -22.34 -18.92
N GLN A 429 -4.57 -21.52 -17.94
CA GLN A 429 -4.66 -20.07 -18.08
C GLN A 429 -3.54 -19.43 -17.28
N SER A 430 -2.82 -18.48 -17.88
CA SER A 430 -1.75 -17.77 -17.18
C SER A 430 -1.91 -16.27 -17.37
N ARG A 431 -1.64 -15.49 -16.32
CA ARG A 431 -1.66 -14.04 -16.32
C ARG A 431 -0.34 -13.50 -15.81
N LEU A 432 0.22 -12.52 -16.51
CA LEU A 432 1.34 -11.70 -16.07
C LEU A 432 0.87 -10.25 -16.04
N ASP A 433 1.06 -9.58 -14.92
CA ASP A 433 0.91 -8.13 -14.80
C ASP A 433 2.27 -7.52 -14.46
N ALA A 434 2.68 -6.49 -15.21
CA ALA A 434 3.84 -5.66 -14.91
C ALA A 434 3.40 -4.21 -14.81
N ARG A 435 3.51 -3.62 -13.61
CA ARG A 435 2.95 -2.30 -13.30
C ARG A 435 3.99 -1.20 -13.22
N GLY A 436 3.75 -0.10 -13.93
CA GLY A 436 4.64 1.05 -13.98
C GLY A 436 6.03 0.71 -14.52
N VAL A 437 6.07 0.05 -15.67
CA VAL A 437 7.30 -0.29 -16.40
C VAL A 437 7.41 0.54 -17.67
N SER A 438 8.64 0.68 -18.19
CA SER A 438 8.81 1.25 -19.54
C SER A 438 8.24 0.31 -20.60
N TYR A 439 7.86 0.85 -21.76
CA TYR A 439 7.27 0.04 -22.84
C TYR A 439 8.17 -1.11 -23.28
N ASP A 440 9.47 -0.84 -23.46
CA ASP A 440 10.48 -1.85 -23.82
C ASP A 440 10.58 -2.96 -22.75
N ASN A 441 10.68 -2.59 -21.48
CA ASN A 441 10.73 -3.57 -20.40
C ASN A 441 9.43 -4.36 -20.25
N GLY A 442 8.27 -3.75 -20.49
CA GLY A 442 6.98 -4.44 -20.51
C GLY A 442 6.94 -5.52 -21.59
N LEU A 443 7.45 -5.23 -22.78
CA LEU A 443 7.61 -6.23 -23.85
C LEU A 443 8.65 -7.30 -23.51
N ARG A 444 9.80 -6.93 -22.93
CA ARG A 444 10.85 -7.88 -22.51
C ARG A 444 10.30 -8.92 -21.53
N VAL A 445 9.60 -8.50 -20.48
CA VAL A 445 9.03 -9.42 -19.47
C VAL A 445 7.92 -10.27 -20.08
N THR A 446 7.07 -9.68 -20.92
CA THR A 446 5.99 -10.39 -21.62
C THR A 446 6.53 -11.49 -22.53
N ARG A 447 7.59 -11.19 -23.30
CA ARG A 447 8.27 -12.17 -24.16
C ARG A 447 8.89 -13.29 -23.35
N ALA A 448 9.69 -12.96 -22.34
CA ALA A 448 10.33 -13.96 -21.47
C ALA A 448 9.31 -14.89 -20.80
N PHE A 449 8.14 -14.35 -20.41
CA PHE A 449 7.06 -15.14 -19.83
C PHE A 449 6.42 -16.09 -20.85
N LEU A 450 6.11 -15.63 -22.06
CA LEU A 450 5.56 -16.46 -23.13
C LEU A 450 6.52 -17.58 -23.55
N GLU A 451 7.81 -17.28 -23.67
CA GLU A 451 8.87 -18.24 -24.03
C GLU A 451 9.10 -19.30 -22.95
N ALA A 452 8.74 -19.02 -21.70
CA ALA A 452 8.89 -19.94 -20.58
C ALA A 452 7.67 -20.87 -20.38
N LEU A 453 6.50 -20.54 -20.94
CA LEU A 453 5.32 -21.41 -20.91
C LEU A 453 5.50 -22.58 -21.87
N GLY A 454 5.23 -23.82 -21.43
CA GLY A 454 5.36 -24.98 -22.31
C GLY A 454 4.71 -26.24 -21.77
N ASN A 455 4.86 -27.34 -22.51
CA ASN A 455 4.44 -28.66 -22.08
C ASN A 455 5.53 -29.32 -21.21
N GLY A 456 5.12 -30.14 -20.25
CA GLY A 456 5.99 -30.93 -19.37
C GLY A 456 6.47 -32.24 -19.97
N GLY A 457 6.08 -32.57 -21.20
CA GLY A 457 6.63 -33.70 -21.93
C GLY A 457 8.11 -33.45 -22.24
N ARG A 458 8.95 -34.49 -22.06
CA ARG A 458 10.32 -34.46 -22.64
C ARG A 458 10.21 -34.20 -24.15
N PRO A 459 11.14 -33.40 -24.72
CA PRO A 459 11.16 -33.10 -26.16
C PRO A 459 11.16 -34.37 -27.01
#